data_AF-A0A3B8N9W6-F1
#
_entry.id   AF-A0A3B8N9W6-F1
#
_cell.length_a   1.000
_cell.length_b   1.000
_cell.length_c   1.000
_cell.angle_alpha   90.00
_cell.angle_beta   90.00
_cell.angle_gamma   90.00
#
_symmetry.space_group_name_H-M   'P 1'
#
loop_
_entity.id
_entity.type
_entity.pdbx_description
1 polymer ?
#
loop_
_entity_poly.entity_id
_entity_poly.type
_entity_poly.pdbx_seq_one_letter_code
_entity_poly.pdbx_strand_id
1 'polypeptide(L)'
;KEIMRPAFFVPETKKLDDLLKEFIEEKNHLAVVIDEYGGTAGLISMEDIIEELTGEILDEYDLDSEITIERVSDNEYIVDGITPINDIERELDKDFPDTDFETVGGFLLEVLERFPAVGETLRVDGFTFEILAAGKNKIEKVRLRIDREEAETGREDEKYPDSEGP
;
A
#
# COMPACT_ATOMS: atom_id res chain seq x y z
N LYS A 1 -22.35 -35.27 -7.31
CA LYS A 1 -22.72 -34.78 -5.96
C LYS A 1 -22.73 -33.27 -6.04
N GLU A 2 -23.85 -32.65 -5.71
CA GLU A 2 -24.15 -31.22 -5.85
C GLU A 2 -23.09 -30.33 -5.20
N ILE A 3 -22.35 -29.58 -6.01
CA ILE A 3 -21.45 -28.48 -5.56
C ILE A 3 -21.98 -27.13 -6.08
N MET A 4 -23.01 -27.15 -6.93
CA MET A 4 -23.60 -25.95 -7.52
C MET A 4 -24.62 -25.37 -6.54
N ARG A 5 -24.34 -24.16 -6.05
CA ARG A 5 -25.28 -23.38 -5.25
C ARG A 5 -26.19 -22.58 -6.18
N PRO A 6 -27.48 -22.39 -5.84
CA PRO A 6 -28.35 -21.51 -6.60
C PRO A 6 -27.77 -20.09 -6.61
N ALA A 7 -27.71 -19.47 -7.79
CA ALA A 7 -27.23 -18.11 -7.95
C ALA A 7 -28.30 -17.12 -7.49
N PHE A 8 -27.88 -16.12 -6.74
CA PHE A 8 -28.71 -15.02 -6.28
C PHE A 8 -28.53 -13.83 -7.23
N PHE A 9 -29.63 -13.30 -7.76
CA PHE A 9 -29.62 -12.29 -8.83
C PHE A 9 -30.25 -11.00 -8.35
N VAL A 10 -29.64 -9.87 -8.73
CA VAL A 10 -30.10 -8.54 -8.33
C VAL A 10 -30.00 -7.57 -9.51
N PRO A 11 -30.95 -6.62 -9.66
CA PRO A 11 -30.84 -5.60 -10.69
C PRO A 11 -29.75 -4.57 -10.31
N GLU A 12 -29.07 -3.99 -11.30
CA GLU A 12 -28.07 -2.93 -11.07
C GLU A 12 -28.63 -1.69 -10.37
N THR A 13 -29.94 -1.45 -10.48
CA THR A 13 -30.63 -0.31 -9.88
C THR A 13 -30.98 -0.51 -8.40
N LYS A 14 -30.66 -1.69 -7.83
CA LYS A 14 -30.96 -1.99 -6.43
C LYS A 14 -30.10 -1.16 -5.49
N LYS A 15 -30.72 -0.63 -4.44
CA LYS A 15 -30.01 0.09 -3.38
C LYS A 15 -29.13 -0.84 -2.56
N LEU A 16 -27.96 -0.34 -2.20
CA LEU A 16 -26.95 -1.05 -1.46
C LEU A 16 -27.43 -1.47 -0.05
N ASP A 17 -28.11 -0.57 0.66
CA ASP A 17 -28.69 -0.84 2.00
C ASP A 17 -29.67 -2.00 2.00
N ASP A 18 -30.48 -2.10 0.93
CA ASP A 18 -31.48 -3.14 0.77
C ASP A 18 -30.82 -4.46 0.38
N LEU A 19 -29.77 -4.41 -0.45
CA LEU A 19 -28.98 -5.59 -0.79
C LEU A 19 -28.22 -6.16 0.42
N LEU A 20 -27.65 -5.31 1.29
CA LEU A 20 -26.99 -5.75 2.52
C LEU A 20 -27.95 -6.51 3.45
N LYS A 21 -29.17 -5.99 3.63
CA LYS A 21 -30.20 -6.66 4.45
C LYS A 21 -30.53 -8.05 3.89
N GLU A 22 -30.71 -8.17 2.59
CA GLU A 22 -31.01 -9.45 1.95
C GLU A 22 -29.84 -10.45 2.06
N PHE A 23 -28.60 -9.98 1.95
CA PHE A 23 -27.43 -10.82 2.20
C PHE A 23 -27.39 -11.37 3.63
N ILE A 24 -27.77 -10.56 4.63
CA ILE A 24 -27.88 -10.98 6.04
C ILE A 24 -29.02 -11.98 6.23
N GLU A 25 -30.21 -11.69 5.69
CA GLU A 25 -31.41 -12.50 5.85
C GLU A 25 -31.27 -13.88 5.17
N GLU A 26 -30.78 -13.91 3.92
CA GLU A 26 -30.66 -15.11 3.12
C GLU A 26 -29.35 -15.89 3.36
N LYS A 27 -28.44 -15.36 4.20
CA LYS A 27 -27.09 -15.90 4.43
C LYS A 27 -26.30 -16.10 3.13
N ASN A 28 -26.49 -15.18 2.19
CA ASN A 28 -25.81 -15.14 0.91
C ASN A 28 -24.74 -14.05 0.92
N HIS A 29 -23.58 -14.34 0.32
CA HIS A 29 -22.42 -13.46 0.33
C HIS A 29 -22.05 -12.95 -1.07
N LEU A 30 -22.75 -13.43 -2.11
CA LEU A 30 -22.44 -13.14 -3.50
C LEU A 30 -23.74 -13.06 -4.31
N ALA A 31 -23.87 -12.01 -5.11
CA ALA A 31 -24.93 -11.84 -6.08
C ALA A 31 -24.38 -11.62 -7.50
N VAL A 32 -25.16 -12.03 -8.48
CA VAL A 32 -24.98 -11.71 -9.89
C VAL A 32 -25.83 -10.49 -10.22
N VAL A 33 -25.19 -9.43 -10.71
CA VAL A 33 -25.85 -8.18 -11.07
C VAL A 33 -26.34 -8.29 -12.51
N ILE A 34 -27.62 -7.96 -12.72
CA ILE A 34 -28.31 -8.03 -14.00
C ILE A 34 -28.63 -6.61 -14.49
N ASP A 35 -28.39 -6.37 -15.79
CA ASP A 35 -28.72 -5.11 -16.46
C ASP A 35 -30.21 -5.04 -16.89
N GLU A 36 -30.63 -3.90 -17.45
CA GLU A 36 -32.01 -3.66 -17.90
C GLU A 36 -32.46 -4.55 -19.08
N TYR A 37 -31.51 -5.14 -19.80
CA TYR A 37 -31.74 -6.01 -20.96
C TYR A 37 -31.68 -7.49 -20.59
N GLY A 38 -31.50 -7.82 -19.30
CA GLY A 38 -31.38 -9.20 -18.80
C GLY A 38 -29.99 -9.80 -19.02
N GLY A 39 -29.01 -8.98 -19.39
CA GLY A 39 -27.59 -9.32 -19.45
C GLY A 39 -26.94 -9.29 -18.07
N THR A 40 -25.73 -9.86 -17.98
CA THR A 40 -24.94 -9.84 -16.74
C THR A 40 -24.10 -8.58 -16.71
N ALA A 41 -24.40 -7.68 -15.79
CA ALA A 41 -23.60 -6.48 -15.55
C ALA A 41 -22.32 -6.82 -14.77
N GLY A 42 -22.39 -7.77 -13.83
CA GLY A 42 -21.23 -8.17 -13.02
C GLY A 42 -21.57 -9.06 -11.82
N LEU A 43 -20.66 -9.07 -10.85
CA LEU A 43 -20.82 -9.74 -9.56
C LEU A 43 -20.63 -8.72 -8.44
N ILE A 44 -21.30 -8.93 -7.31
CA ILE A 44 -21.15 -8.11 -6.10
C ILE A 44 -21.14 -9.00 -4.87
N SER A 45 -20.22 -8.74 -3.94
CA SER A 45 -20.07 -9.48 -2.70
C SER A 45 -20.51 -8.68 -1.48
N MET A 46 -20.80 -9.34 -0.36
CA MET A 46 -21.18 -8.65 0.89
C MET A 46 -20.07 -7.71 1.36
N GLU A 47 -18.82 -8.10 1.15
CA GLU A 47 -17.63 -7.34 1.50
C GLU A 47 -17.56 -6.01 0.75
N ASP A 48 -17.87 -6.00 -0.56
CA ASP A 48 -17.89 -4.77 -1.37
C ASP A 48 -18.96 -3.78 -0.86
N ILE A 49 -20.11 -4.32 -0.43
CA ILE A 49 -21.20 -3.51 0.13
C ILE A 49 -20.80 -2.88 1.47
N ILE A 50 -20.19 -3.67 2.35
CA ILE A 50 -19.76 -3.19 3.66
C ILE A 50 -18.68 -2.13 3.47
N GLU A 51 -17.74 -2.31 2.55
CA GLU A 51 -16.69 -1.33 2.24
C GLU A 51 -17.28 0.01 1.79
N GLU A 52 -18.24 0.00 0.86
CA GLU A 52 -18.87 1.22 0.36
C GLU A 52 -19.75 1.93 1.41
N LEU A 53 -20.42 1.17 2.29
CA LEU A 53 -21.22 1.74 3.38
C LEU A 53 -20.39 2.18 4.60
N THR A 54 -19.21 1.60 4.79
CA THR A 54 -18.29 1.92 5.89
C THR A 54 -17.25 2.98 5.48
N GLY A 55 -17.22 3.38 4.20
CA GLY A 55 -16.34 4.43 3.68
C GLY A 55 -16.41 5.71 4.50
N GLU A 56 -15.23 6.22 4.88
CA GLU A 56 -14.99 7.44 5.68
C GLU A 56 -16.15 7.85 6.59
N ILE A 57 -16.46 7.02 7.59
CA ILE A 57 -17.15 7.55 8.78
C ILE A 57 -16.10 8.40 9.50
N LEU A 58 -15.92 9.61 8.97
CA LEU A 58 -15.26 10.71 9.64
C LEU A 58 -16.16 11.07 10.81
N ASP A 59 -15.73 10.73 12.03
CA ASP A 59 -16.35 11.17 13.26
C ASP A 59 -16.23 12.70 13.36
N GLU A 60 -17.03 13.36 14.20
CA GLU A 60 -16.99 14.83 14.39
C GLU A 60 -15.68 15.34 15.02
N TYR A 61 -14.71 14.42 15.20
CA TYR A 61 -13.33 14.63 15.63
C TYR A 61 -12.30 14.49 14.48
N ASP A 62 -12.72 14.24 13.23
CA ASP A 62 -11.84 14.06 12.07
C ASP A 62 -11.36 15.38 11.44
N LEU A 63 -10.77 16.22 12.28
CA LEU A 63 -9.89 17.31 11.85
C LEU A 63 -8.41 16.96 12.03
N ASP A 64 -8.07 15.74 12.49
CA ASP A 64 -6.69 15.27 12.74
C ASP A 64 -6.44 13.79 12.33
N SER A 65 -7.11 13.26 11.31
CA SER A 65 -6.58 12.06 10.60
C SER A 65 -5.44 12.50 9.66
N GLU A 66 -4.40 13.12 10.26
CA GLU A 66 -3.17 13.50 9.59
C GLU A 66 -2.52 12.24 9.02
N ILE A 67 -2.16 12.27 7.73
CA ILE A 67 -1.18 11.36 7.16
C ILE A 67 0.03 11.37 8.10
N THR A 68 0.33 10.26 8.77
CA THR A 68 1.33 10.26 9.84
C THR A 68 2.71 9.88 9.30
N ILE A 69 3.68 10.77 9.51
CA ILE A 69 5.11 10.44 9.43
C ILE A 69 5.66 10.44 10.86
N GLU A 70 5.76 9.25 11.45
CA GLU A 70 6.24 9.08 12.82
C GLU A 70 7.75 8.81 12.84
N ARG A 71 8.53 9.72 13.41
CA ARG A 71 9.98 9.52 13.59
C ARG A 71 10.25 8.57 14.76
N VAL A 72 10.78 7.38 14.46
CA VAL A 72 11.17 6.36 15.44
C VAL A 72 12.59 6.60 15.95
N SER A 73 13.51 7.02 15.07
CA SER A 73 14.88 7.40 15.42
C SER A 73 15.45 8.38 14.40
N ASP A 74 16.75 8.70 14.49
CA ASP A 74 17.33 9.73 13.63
C ASP A 74 17.23 9.45 12.13
N ASN A 75 17.23 8.17 11.77
CA ASN A 75 17.20 7.70 10.39
C ASN A 75 16.07 6.69 10.16
N GLU A 76 15.06 6.64 11.03
CA GLU A 76 13.98 5.64 10.94
C GLU A 76 12.63 6.29 11.21
N TYR A 77 11.70 6.01 10.31
CA TYR A 77 10.37 6.59 10.26
C TYR A 77 9.34 5.50 10.00
N ILE A 78 8.13 5.69 10.52
CA ILE A 78 6.94 4.90 10.17
C ILE A 78 6.01 5.84 9.41
N VAL A 79 5.66 5.46 8.18
CA VAL A 79 4.84 6.25 7.28
C VAL A 79 3.65 5.43 6.80
N ASP A 80 2.53 6.10 6.57
CA ASP A 80 1.38 5.48 5.90
C ASP A 80 1.70 5.27 4.42
N GLY A 81 1.21 4.19 3.82
CA GLY A 81 1.48 3.89 2.40
C GLY A 81 0.89 4.94 1.46
N ILE A 82 -0.12 5.69 1.92
CA ILE A 82 -0.75 6.78 1.19
C ILE A 82 0.03 8.11 1.28
N THR A 83 1.10 8.18 2.09
CA THR A 83 1.87 9.41 2.27
C THR A 83 2.47 9.87 0.94
N PRO A 84 2.20 11.13 0.52
CA PRO A 84 2.82 11.71 -0.66
C PRO A 84 4.35 11.75 -0.53
N ILE A 85 5.04 11.41 -1.61
CA ILE A 85 6.51 11.40 -1.63
C ILE A 85 7.08 12.79 -1.30
N ASN A 86 6.47 13.84 -1.84
CA ASN A 86 6.86 15.22 -1.55
C ASN A 86 6.83 15.57 -0.05
N ASP A 87 5.93 14.96 0.73
CA ASP A 87 5.85 15.20 2.17
C ASP A 87 6.93 14.40 2.92
N ILE A 88 7.27 13.21 2.44
CA ILE A 88 8.41 12.43 2.91
C ILE A 88 9.73 13.18 2.66
N GLU A 89 9.92 13.74 1.47
CA GLU A 89 11.11 14.54 1.14
C GLU A 89 11.27 15.76 2.06
N ARG A 90 10.17 16.47 2.32
CA ARG A 90 10.14 17.63 3.24
C ARG A 90 10.52 17.25 4.66
N GLU A 91 10.04 16.10 5.15
CA GLU A 91 10.33 15.64 6.51
C GLU A 91 11.76 15.11 6.66
N LEU A 92 12.31 14.51 5.61
CA LEU A 92 13.67 13.95 5.62
C LEU A 92 14.76 14.97 5.23
N ASP A 93 14.37 16.11 4.66
CA ASP A 93 15.28 17.08 4.01
C ASP A 93 16.22 16.39 3.00
N LYS A 94 15.66 15.46 2.22
CA LYS A 94 16.36 14.64 1.23
C LYS A 94 15.47 14.33 0.03
N ASP A 95 16.09 14.27 -1.14
CA ASP A 95 15.43 13.81 -2.35
C ASP A 95 15.09 12.32 -2.25
N PHE A 96 13.87 11.97 -2.64
CA PHE A 96 13.42 10.59 -2.74
C PHE A 96 13.80 10.03 -4.13
N PRO A 97 13.85 8.70 -4.32
CA PRO A 97 14.17 8.14 -5.63
C PRO A 97 13.21 8.60 -6.72
N ASP A 98 13.74 8.89 -7.92
CA ASP A 98 12.94 9.36 -9.07
C ASP A 98 11.80 8.38 -9.39
N THR A 99 10.57 8.88 -9.41
CA THR A 99 9.37 8.06 -9.64
C THR A 99 8.22 8.87 -10.23
N ASP A 100 7.42 8.22 -11.07
CA ASP A 100 6.18 8.77 -11.64
C ASP A 100 4.98 8.65 -10.67
N PHE A 101 5.17 8.04 -9.49
CA PHE A 101 4.12 7.77 -8.52
C PHE A 101 4.03 8.85 -7.44
N GLU A 102 2.82 9.15 -7.00
CA GLU A 102 2.58 10.23 -6.03
C GLU A 102 2.85 9.82 -4.58
N THR A 103 2.67 8.54 -4.23
CA THR A 103 2.74 8.03 -2.85
C THR A 103 3.80 6.95 -2.67
N VAL A 104 4.32 6.81 -1.44
CA VAL A 104 5.33 5.79 -1.12
C VAL A 104 4.82 4.38 -1.38
N GLY A 105 3.56 4.07 -1.05
CA GLY A 105 2.96 2.76 -1.31
C GLY A 105 2.87 2.45 -2.81
N GLY A 106 2.50 3.44 -3.62
CA GLY A 106 2.48 3.32 -5.08
C GLY A 106 3.87 3.04 -5.65
N PHE A 107 4.86 3.83 -5.22
CA PHE A 107 6.26 3.63 -5.61
C PHE A 107 6.78 2.23 -5.25
N LEU A 108 6.52 1.74 -4.03
CA LEU A 108 7.02 0.42 -3.62
C LEU A 108 6.35 -0.72 -4.40
N LEU A 109 5.06 -0.59 -4.74
CA LEU A 109 4.37 -1.57 -5.58
C LEU A 109 4.92 -1.60 -7.01
N GLU A 110 5.27 -0.43 -7.56
CA GLU A 110 5.93 -0.33 -8.87
C GLU A 110 7.28 -1.05 -8.85
N VAL A 111 8.14 -0.71 -7.89
CA VAL A 111 9.49 -1.30 -7.78
C VAL A 111 9.43 -2.82 -7.60
N LEU A 112 8.42 -3.32 -6.87
CA LEU A 112 8.27 -4.75 -6.61
C LEU A 112 7.58 -5.51 -7.75
N GLU A 113 6.81 -4.84 -8.61
CA GLU A 113 5.91 -5.42 -9.62
C GLU A 113 4.92 -6.47 -9.05
N ARG A 114 4.68 -6.45 -7.73
CA ARG A 114 3.76 -7.35 -7.01
C ARG A 114 3.40 -6.81 -5.64
N PHE A 115 2.38 -7.43 -5.01
CA PHE A 115 2.09 -7.19 -3.59
C PHE A 115 3.14 -7.84 -2.69
N PRO A 116 3.78 -7.09 -1.77
CA PRO A 116 4.73 -7.64 -0.82
C PRO A 116 4.04 -8.33 0.37
N ALA A 117 4.78 -9.19 1.05
CA ALA A 117 4.36 -9.72 2.35
C ALA A 117 4.70 -8.75 3.49
N VAL A 118 3.95 -8.81 4.58
CA VAL A 118 4.33 -8.12 5.83
C VAL A 118 5.67 -8.67 6.34
N GLY A 119 6.57 -7.77 6.74
CA GLY A 119 7.95 -8.04 7.13
C GLY A 119 8.93 -8.12 5.96
N GLU A 120 8.44 -8.05 4.72
CA GLU A 120 9.32 -7.96 3.55
C GLU A 120 10.09 -6.63 3.57
N THR A 121 11.37 -6.70 3.19
CA THR A 121 12.24 -5.52 3.15
C THR A 121 12.81 -5.34 1.76
N LEU A 122 12.82 -4.10 1.28
CA LEU A 122 13.48 -3.72 0.03
C LEU A 122 14.40 -2.51 0.23
N ARG A 123 15.40 -2.37 -0.63
CA ARG A 123 16.33 -1.24 -0.64
C ARG A 123 16.32 -0.57 -2.00
N VAL A 124 16.19 0.74 -2.00
CA VAL A 124 16.20 1.56 -3.22
C VAL A 124 16.93 2.86 -2.92
N ASP A 125 18.00 3.15 -3.66
CA ASP A 125 18.74 4.41 -3.67
C ASP A 125 18.98 5.04 -2.28
N GLY A 126 19.55 4.25 -1.36
CA GLY A 126 19.90 4.73 -0.03
C GLY A 126 18.75 4.73 0.98
N PHE A 127 17.60 4.17 0.62
CA PHE A 127 16.47 3.96 1.52
C PHE A 127 16.19 2.45 1.68
N THR A 128 15.96 2.02 2.92
CA THR A 128 15.46 0.69 3.25
C THR A 128 13.99 0.80 3.68
N PHE A 129 13.11 0.03 3.05
CA PHE A 129 11.68 -0.02 3.34
C PHE A 129 11.31 -1.40 3.89
N GLU A 130 10.66 -1.46 5.05
CA GLU A 130 10.09 -2.68 5.64
C GLU A 130 8.56 -2.55 5.64
N ILE A 131 7.86 -3.52 5.06
CA ILE A 131 6.40 -3.53 5.01
C ILE A 131 5.85 -3.91 6.38
N LEU A 132 5.24 -2.95 7.08
CA LEU A 132 4.66 -3.18 8.40
C LEU A 132 3.21 -3.66 8.31
N ALA A 133 2.46 -3.16 7.33
CA ALA A 133 1.09 -3.58 7.06
C ALA A 133 0.80 -3.48 5.55
N ALA A 134 0.12 -4.49 5.02
CA ALA A 134 -0.34 -4.53 3.64
C ALA A 134 -1.77 -5.07 3.61
N GLY A 135 -2.63 -4.34 2.91
CA GLY A 135 -4.00 -4.74 2.60
C GLY A 135 -4.07 -5.57 1.32
N LYS A 136 -5.29 -5.86 0.86
CA LYS A 136 -5.53 -6.66 -0.36
C LYS A 136 -5.04 -5.97 -1.64
N ASN A 137 -5.08 -4.65 -1.67
CA ASN A 137 -4.85 -3.81 -2.86
C ASN A 137 -3.90 -2.63 -2.61
N LYS A 138 -3.37 -2.47 -1.39
CA LYS A 138 -2.50 -1.35 -1.03
C LYS A 138 -1.49 -1.74 0.04
N ILE A 139 -0.36 -1.06 0.06
CA ILE A 139 0.53 -1.03 1.22
C ILE A 139 -0.07 -0.02 2.20
N GLU A 140 -0.27 -0.43 3.46
CA GLU A 140 -0.94 0.42 4.46
C GLU A 140 0.07 1.19 5.31
N LYS A 141 1.15 0.53 5.71
CA LYS A 141 2.16 1.13 6.57
C LYS A 141 3.55 0.58 6.26
N VAL A 142 4.51 1.49 6.21
CA VAL A 142 5.90 1.22 5.83
C VAL A 142 6.80 1.78 6.90
N ARG A 143 7.83 1.01 7.28
CA ARG A 143 8.96 1.54 8.01
C ARG A 143 10.03 1.94 7.00
N LEU A 144 10.37 3.21 7.00
CA LEU A 144 11.41 3.81 6.18
C LEU A 144 12.68 3.97 7.00
N ARG A 145 13.82 3.56 6.47
CA ARG A 145 15.14 3.85 7.02
C ARG A 145 16.02 4.53 5.99
N ILE A 146 16.73 5.57 6.41
CA ILE A 146 17.78 6.19 5.61
C ILE A 146 19.07 5.40 5.84
N ASP A 147 19.57 4.75 4.80
CA ASP A 147 20.87 4.10 4.84
C ASP A 147 21.94 5.19 5.04
N ARG A 148 22.86 4.97 5.98
CA ARG A 148 24.02 5.85 6.08
C ARG A 148 24.85 5.61 4.83
N GLU A 149 25.20 6.67 4.11
CA GLU A 149 26.31 6.59 3.16
C GLU A 149 27.48 5.97 3.91
N GLU A 150 27.92 4.79 3.47
CA GLU A 150 29.24 4.32 3.88
C GLU A 150 30.18 5.41 3.40
N ALA A 151 30.70 6.20 4.34
CA ALA A 151 31.80 7.11 4.06
C ALA A 151 32.82 6.30 3.29
N GLU A 152 33.04 6.68 2.03
CA GLU A 152 34.08 6.12 1.18
C GLU A 152 35.38 6.17 2.00
N THR A 153 35.71 5.06 2.64
CA THR A 153 36.92 4.94 3.43
C THR A 153 38.01 4.89 2.40
N GLY A 154 38.73 6.01 2.28
CA GLY A 154 39.79 6.20 1.32
C GLY A 154 40.71 5.00 1.24
N ARG A 155 40.85 4.46 0.03
CA ARG A 155 42.11 3.84 -0.37
C ARG A 155 43.02 4.94 -0.89
N GLU A 156 43.58 5.71 0.02
CA GLU A 156 44.91 6.25 -0.16
C GLU A 156 45.90 5.13 0.14
N ASP A 157 46.11 4.21 -0.81
CA ASP A 157 47.28 3.34 -0.75
C ASP A 157 48.46 4.06 -1.40
N GLU A 158 49.05 4.91 -0.56
CA GLU A 158 50.48 5.02 -0.32
C GLU A 158 51.43 4.58 -1.45
N LYS A 159 51.95 5.60 -2.12
CA LYS A 159 53.19 5.62 -2.87
C LYS A 159 54.34 5.00 -2.04
N TYR A 160 54.84 3.82 -2.42
CA TYR A 160 56.17 3.37 -1.98
C TYR A 160 57.23 3.64 -3.06
N PRO A 161 58.41 4.18 -2.66
CA PRO A 161 59.52 4.52 -3.55
C PRO A 161 60.38 3.29 -3.88
N ASP A 162 61.21 3.47 -4.91
CA ASP A 162 62.34 2.65 -5.38
C ASP A 162 62.81 1.49 -4.49
N SER A 163 62.99 0.32 -5.12
CA SER A 163 64.06 -0.61 -4.73
C SER A 163 64.69 -1.27 -5.95
N GLU A 164 65.99 -1.03 -6.09
CA GLU A 164 66.95 -1.52 -7.06
C GLU A 164 67.09 -3.05 -7.12
N GLY A 165 67.35 -3.56 -8.34
CA GLY A 165 68.29 -4.66 -8.63
C GLY A 165 67.94 -6.08 -8.15
N PRO A 166 68.67 -7.12 -8.61
CA PRO A 166 69.96 -7.09 -9.31
C PRO A 166 69.93 -7.42 -10.82
#